data_AF-M1B723-F1
#
_entry.id   AF-M1B723-F1
#
_cell.length_a   1.000
_cell.length_b   1.000
_cell.length_c   1.000
_cell.angle_alpha   90.00
_cell.angle_beta   90.00
_cell.angle_gamma   90.00
#
_symmetry.space_group_name_H-M   'P 1'
#
loop_
_entity.id
_entity.type
_entity.pdbx_description
1 polymer ?
#
loop_
_entity_poly.entity_id
_entity_poly.type
_entity_poly.pdbx_seq_one_letter_code
_entity_poly.pdbx_strand_id
1 'polypeptide(L)'
;MKAQALAGHLAENLVDGDYEPLDAYFPDEEINLIEEVDLDENQAWQLYFDGAITRKGTGIGAFLISPTGQHYPATARLRFFCTNNTTEYEAFIMGLNMAIDLGVQELIVLGDSDLLIRQAQGEWKTRDLKLFPYKQCVEDHSKQFRTVEFRYIPRFHNELADALATLASMLP
;
A
#
# COMPACT_ATOMS: atom_id res chain seq x y z
N MET A 1 -0.06 -21.79 -15.22
CA MET A 1 1.41 -21.85 -15.41
C MET A 1 2.19 -21.23 -14.25
N LYS A 2 1.87 -20.02 -13.77
CA LYS A 2 2.59 -19.38 -12.63
C LYS A 2 2.49 -20.13 -11.28
N ALA A 3 1.31 -20.69 -10.97
CA ALA A 3 1.11 -21.43 -9.72
C ALA A 3 1.89 -22.76 -9.66
N GLN A 4 2.26 -23.34 -10.81
CA GLN A 4 2.94 -24.63 -10.87
C GLN A 4 4.46 -24.48 -10.75
N ALA A 5 5.01 -23.34 -11.19
CA ALA A 5 6.41 -22.98 -10.99
C ALA A 5 6.70 -22.66 -9.51
N LEU A 6 5.80 -21.94 -8.83
CA LEU A 6 5.94 -21.64 -7.40
C LEU A 6 5.87 -22.91 -6.52
N ALA A 7 5.00 -23.86 -6.89
CA ALA A 7 4.91 -25.15 -6.22
C ALA A 7 6.13 -26.05 -6.48
N GLY A 8 6.75 -25.97 -7.67
CA GLY A 8 8.02 -26.64 -7.96
C GLY A 8 9.17 -26.08 -7.11
N HIS A 9 9.26 -24.75 -7.00
CA HIS A 9 10.30 -24.08 -6.21
C HIS A 9 10.24 -24.43 -4.72
N LEU A 10 9.04 -24.49 -4.13
CA LEU A 10 8.86 -24.90 -2.73
C LEU A 10 9.12 -26.40 -2.49
N ALA A 11 9.05 -27.22 -3.54
CA ALA A 11 9.34 -28.65 -3.45
C ALA A 11 10.84 -28.97 -3.61
N GLU A 12 11.57 -28.14 -4.34
CA GLU A 12 13.01 -28.31 -4.60
C GLU A 12 13.89 -27.61 -3.54
N ASN A 13 13.39 -26.56 -2.89
CA ASN A 13 14.07 -25.86 -1.81
C ASN A 13 13.46 -26.19 -0.44
N LEU A 14 13.63 -27.43 0.00
CA LEU A 14 13.38 -27.80 1.39
C LEU A 14 14.35 -27.01 2.28
N VAL A 15 13.82 -26.48 3.38
CA VAL A 15 14.45 -25.55 4.34
C VAL A 15 15.71 -26.16 4.98
N ASP A 16 16.81 -26.21 4.24
CA ASP A 16 18.14 -26.46 4.80
C ASP A 16 19.19 -25.64 4.03
N GLY A 17 19.67 -24.60 4.70
CA GLY A 17 20.98 -23.99 4.49
C GLY A 17 21.17 -23.04 3.31
N ASP A 18 20.87 -23.46 2.08
CA ASP A 18 21.43 -22.82 0.89
C ASP A 18 20.34 -22.25 -0.03
N TYR A 19 19.84 -21.07 0.33
CA TYR A 19 18.93 -20.29 -0.51
C TYR A 19 19.70 -19.69 -1.70
N GLU A 20 19.47 -20.21 -2.91
CA GLU A 20 19.96 -19.55 -4.12
C GLU A 20 19.05 -18.36 -4.50
N PRO A 21 19.63 -17.17 -4.78
CA PRO A 21 18.87 -15.98 -5.17
C PRO A 21 17.98 -16.20 -6.41
N LEU A 22 16.84 -15.50 -6.44
CA LEU A 22 15.86 -15.54 -7.54
C LEU A 22 16.41 -15.05 -8.89
N ASP A 23 17.60 -14.46 -8.90
CA ASP A 23 18.35 -13.93 -10.03
C ASP A 23 18.55 -14.95 -11.17
N ALA A 24 18.49 -16.24 -10.87
CA ALA A 24 18.70 -17.31 -11.85
C ALA A 24 17.48 -17.55 -12.79
N TYR A 25 16.27 -17.12 -12.41
CA TYR A 25 15.04 -17.42 -13.17
C TYR A 25 14.51 -16.27 -14.04
N PHE A 26 14.91 -15.02 -13.74
CA PHE A 26 14.51 -13.82 -14.49
C PHE A 26 15.75 -12.95 -14.77
N PRO A 27 16.54 -13.29 -15.80
CA PRO A 27 17.80 -12.58 -16.11
C PRO A 27 17.59 -11.14 -16.61
N ASP A 28 16.34 -10.70 -16.73
CA ASP A 28 15.88 -9.41 -17.26
C ASP A 28 15.19 -8.51 -16.22
N GLU A 29 15.10 -8.92 -14.95
CA GLU A 29 14.64 -8.07 -13.84
C GLU A 29 15.84 -7.64 -12.97
N GLU A 30 16.34 -6.43 -13.18
CA GLU A 30 17.30 -5.81 -12.26
C GLU A 30 16.61 -5.53 -10.93
N ILE A 31 17.04 -6.22 -9.86
CA ILE A 31 16.82 -5.77 -8.48
C ILE A 31 17.64 -4.49 -8.29
N ASN A 32 17.09 -3.37 -8.74
CA ASN A 32 17.63 -2.07 -8.44
C ASN A 32 17.39 -1.82 -6.95
N LEU A 33 18.47 -1.99 -6.16
CA LEU A 33 18.60 -1.35 -4.85
C LEU A 33 18.33 0.14 -5.06
N ILE A 34 17.14 0.57 -4.67
CA ILE A 34 16.71 1.96 -4.76
C ILE A 34 17.66 2.78 -3.88
N GLU A 35 18.21 3.88 -4.42
CA GLU A 35 18.83 4.92 -3.60
C GLU A 35 17.74 5.46 -2.65
N GLU A 36 17.77 5.00 -1.41
CA GLU A 36 16.86 5.43 -0.35
C GLU A 36 17.01 6.95 -0.17
N VAL A 37 15.91 7.67 -0.36
CA VAL A 37 15.79 8.99 0.26
C VAL A 37 15.58 8.69 1.73
N ASP A 38 16.65 8.79 2.52
CA ASP A 38 16.62 8.61 3.98
C ASP A 38 15.75 9.71 4.62
N LEU A 39 14.42 9.54 4.56
CA LEU A 39 13.55 10.14 5.56
C LEU A 39 13.87 9.42 6.87
N ASP A 40 14.37 10.17 7.87
CA ASP A 40 14.51 9.63 9.22
C ASP A 40 13.12 9.16 9.67
N GLU A 41 12.90 7.85 9.68
CA GLU A 41 11.62 7.24 10.05
C GLU A 41 11.16 7.68 11.44
N ASN A 42 12.09 8.14 12.29
CA ASN A 42 11.80 8.69 13.61
C ASN A 42 11.27 10.13 13.57
N GLN A 43 11.35 10.83 12.44
CA GLN A 43 10.97 12.23 12.28
C GLN A 43 9.85 12.45 11.25
N ALA A 44 9.55 11.48 10.39
CA ALA A 44 8.48 11.56 9.39
C ALA A 44 7.14 11.01 9.90
N TRP A 45 6.04 11.51 9.34
CA TRP A 45 4.72 10.91 9.56
C TRP A 45 4.61 9.63 8.74
N GLN A 46 3.92 8.62 9.28
CA GLN A 46 3.70 7.34 8.59
C GLN A 46 2.21 7.13 8.34
N LEU A 47 1.84 6.89 7.08
CA LEU A 47 0.47 6.55 6.68
C LEU A 47 0.39 5.09 6.28
N TYR A 48 -0.58 4.39 6.85
CA TYR A 48 -0.95 3.04 6.48
C TYR A 48 -2.38 3.04 5.96
N PHE A 49 -2.69 2.21 4.98
CA PHE A 49 -4.03 2.10 4.40
C PHE A 49 -4.32 0.66 3.95
N ASP A 50 -5.60 0.27 3.96
CA ASP A 50 -6.05 -1.00 3.39
C ASP A 50 -7.54 -0.95 3.03
N GLY A 51 -7.93 -1.81 2.09
CA GLY A 51 -9.31 -1.99 1.64
C GLY A 51 -9.86 -3.38 1.93
N ALA A 52 -11.09 -3.47 2.43
CA ALA A 52 -11.76 -4.74 2.69
C ALA A 52 -13.11 -4.84 1.96
N ILE A 53 -13.29 -5.90 1.17
CA ILE A 53 -14.58 -6.27 0.59
C ILE A 53 -15.08 -7.55 1.25
N THR A 54 -16.24 -7.47 1.89
CA THR A 54 -16.91 -8.63 2.51
C THR A 54 -18.34 -8.78 1.98
N ARG A 55 -19.01 -9.88 2.32
CA ARG A 55 -20.43 -10.07 2.01
C ARG A 55 -21.33 -9.00 2.64
N LYS A 56 -20.87 -8.36 3.71
CA LYS A 56 -21.63 -7.33 4.42
C LYS A 56 -21.47 -5.96 3.78
N GLY A 57 -20.36 -5.68 3.12
CA GLY A 57 -20.10 -4.40 2.46
C GLY A 57 -18.63 -4.19 2.13
N THR A 58 -18.31 -2.97 1.70
CA THR A 58 -16.95 -2.52 1.41
C THR A 58 -16.53 -1.51 2.46
N GLY A 59 -15.41 -1.77 3.12
CA GLY A 59 -14.79 -0.87 4.10
C GLY A 59 -13.40 -0.46 3.66
N ILE A 60 -12.99 0.73 4.10
CA ILE A 60 -11.64 1.25 3.94
C ILE A 60 -11.10 1.64 5.30
N GLY A 61 -9.81 1.44 5.50
CA GLY A 61 -9.09 1.75 6.72
C GLY A 61 -7.83 2.53 6.39
N ALA A 62 -7.54 3.54 7.20
CA ALA A 62 -6.26 4.20 7.18
C ALA A 62 -5.89 4.61 8.60
N PHE A 63 -4.60 4.65 8.91
CA PHE A 63 -4.17 5.30 10.13
C PHE A 63 -2.83 5.98 9.92
N LEU A 64 -2.71 7.13 10.59
CA LEU A 64 -1.53 7.97 10.51
C LEU A 64 -0.81 7.92 11.86
N ILE A 65 0.51 7.80 11.84
CA ILE A 65 1.37 7.86 13.02
C ILE A 65 2.20 9.14 12.93
N SER A 66 2.17 9.97 13.97
CA SER A 66 3.04 11.13 14.05
C SER A 66 4.48 10.75 14.40
N PRO A 67 5.46 11.64 14.18
CA PRO A 67 6.83 11.44 14.64
C PRO A 67 6.97 11.23 16.16
N THR A 68 5.99 11.71 16.93
CA THR A 68 5.94 11.50 18.39
C THR A 68 5.25 10.20 18.79
N GLY A 69 4.88 9.35 17.82
CA GLY A 69 4.18 8.08 18.04
C GLY A 69 2.69 8.22 18.36
N GLN A 70 2.04 9.35 18.04
CA GLN A 70 0.60 9.50 18.23
C GLN A 70 -0.16 8.88 17.03
N HIS A 71 -1.20 8.08 17.31
CA HIS A 71 -1.97 7.40 16.29
C HIS A 71 -3.29 8.14 15.97
N TYR A 72 -3.61 8.22 14.68
CA TYR A 72 -4.82 8.85 14.15
C TYR A 72 -5.53 7.87 13.20
N PRO A 73 -6.41 6.98 13.71
CA PRO A 73 -7.13 6.03 12.87
C PRO A 73 -8.35 6.67 12.19
N ALA A 74 -8.63 6.28 10.95
CA ALA A 74 -9.91 6.49 10.30
C ALA A 74 -10.38 5.24 9.57
N THR A 75 -11.69 5.13 9.46
CA THR A 75 -12.32 4.08 8.69
C THR A 75 -13.64 4.58 8.13
N ALA A 76 -14.00 4.10 6.95
CA ALA A 76 -15.25 4.45 6.30
C ALA A 76 -15.83 3.25 5.56
N ARG A 77 -17.16 3.20 5.49
CA ARG A 77 -17.87 2.22 4.68
C ARG A 77 -18.26 2.85 3.36
N LEU A 78 -17.82 2.26 2.26
CA LEU A 78 -18.20 2.70 0.92
C LEU A 78 -19.61 2.21 0.60
N ARG A 79 -20.45 3.11 0.11
CA ARG A 79 -21.86 2.84 -0.27
C ARG A 79 -22.06 2.69 -1.78
N PHE A 80 -20.97 2.45 -2.50
CA PHE A 80 -20.93 2.20 -3.93
C PHE A 80 -20.12 0.94 -4.21
N PHE A 81 -20.24 0.43 -5.44
CA PHE A 81 -19.54 -0.77 -5.84
C PHE A 81 -18.06 -0.48 -6.08
N CYS A 82 -17.19 -1.30 -5.47
CA CYS A 82 -15.75 -1.28 -5.66
C CYS A 82 -15.24 -2.67 -5.99
N THR A 83 -14.18 -2.76 -6.79
CA THR A 83 -13.28 -3.92 -6.82
C THR A 83 -12.23 -3.79 -5.71
N ASN A 84 -11.45 -4.84 -5.45
CA ASN A 84 -10.36 -4.77 -4.47
C ASN A 84 -9.43 -3.58 -4.77
N ASN A 85 -8.92 -3.48 -6.00
CA ASN A 85 -8.02 -2.38 -6.41
C ASN A 85 -8.63 -0.99 -6.18
N THR A 86 -9.90 -0.77 -6.53
CA THR A 86 -10.53 0.54 -6.28
C THR A 86 -10.76 0.78 -4.79
N THR A 87 -10.97 -0.26 -3.99
CA THR A 87 -11.13 -0.12 -2.52
C THR A 87 -9.81 0.29 -1.88
N GLU A 88 -8.69 -0.30 -2.31
CA GLU A 88 -7.35 0.10 -1.87
C GLU A 88 -7.06 1.56 -2.22
N TYR A 89 -7.42 1.99 -3.44
CA TYR A 89 -7.25 3.38 -3.87
C TYR A 89 -8.08 4.35 -3.03
N GLU A 90 -9.32 4.00 -2.69
CA GLU A 90 -10.18 4.80 -1.82
C GLU A 90 -9.59 4.91 -0.40
N ALA A 91 -9.04 3.82 0.14
CA ALA A 91 -8.35 3.81 1.43
C ALA A 91 -7.11 4.72 1.41
N PHE A 92 -6.31 4.60 0.35
CA PHE A 92 -5.12 5.42 0.15
C PHE A 92 -5.46 6.91 0.06
N ILE A 93 -6.45 7.28 -0.76
CA ILE A 93 -6.89 8.67 -0.92
C ILE A 93 -7.48 9.22 0.39
N MET A 94 -8.24 8.42 1.13
CA MET A 94 -8.71 8.81 2.47
C MET A 94 -7.53 9.11 3.41
N GLY A 95 -6.50 8.26 3.40
CA GLY A 95 -5.28 8.47 4.17
C GLY A 95 -4.52 9.74 3.79
N LEU A 96 -4.37 10.02 2.49
CA LEU A 96 -3.72 11.25 2.01
C LEU A 96 -4.49 12.51 2.42
N ASN A 97 -5.82 12.48 2.29
CA ASN A 97 -6.67 13.60 2.74
C ASN A 97 -6.52 13.85 4.24
N MET A 98 -6.49 12.78 5.05
CA MET A 98 -6.24 12.92 6.49
C MET A 98 -4.90 13.61 6.78
N ALA A 99 -3.83 13.20 6.10
CA ALA A 99 -2.51 13.80 6.29
C ALA A 99 -2.48 15.29 5.87
N ILE A 100 -3.16 15.64 4.77
CA ILE A 100 -3.32 17.03 4.31
C ILE A 100 -4.10 17.86 5.31
N ASP A 101 -5.24 17.36 5.80
CA ASP A 101 -6.09 18.04 6.78
C ASP A 101 -5.35 18.31 8.11
N LEU A 102 -4.39 17.44 8.46
CA LEU A 102 -3.51 17.58 9.62
C LEU A 102 -2.29 18.48 9.35
N GLY A 103 -2.11 18.99 8.13
CA GLY A 103 -1.01 19.87 7.75
C GLY A 103 0.35 19.18 7.66
N VAL A 104 0.38 17.86 7.47
CA VAL A 104 1.62 17.07 7.34
C VAL A 104 2.44 17.56 6.15
N GLN A 105 3.74 17.73 6.36
CA GLN A 105 4.67 18.17 5.31
C GLN A 105 5.55 17.04 4.77
N GLU A 106 5.90 16.06 5.62
CA GLU A 106 6.78 14.94 5.29
C GLU A 106 6.07 13.64 5.64
N LEU A 107 5.86 12.79 4.63
CA LEU A 107 5.02 11.61 4.75
C LEU A 107 5.67 10.37 4.14
N ILE A 108 5.70 9.28 4.88
CA ILE A 108 5.99 7.94 4.37
C ILE A 108 4.66 7.19 4.28
N VAL A 109 4.29 6.78 3.08
CA VAL A 109 3.10 5.98 2.82
C VAL A 109 3.51 4.51 2.71
N LEU A 110 2.88 3.68 3.51
CA LEU A 110 3.13 2.26 3.66
C LEU A 110 1.88 1.49 3.28
N GLY A 111 2.01 0.53 2.37
CA GLY A 111 0.90 -0.32 1.96
C GLY A 111 1.35 -1.69 1.48
N ASP A 112 0.48 -2.68 1.61
CA ASP A 112 0.71 -4.07 1.17
C ASP A 112 0.21 -4.36 -0.25
N SER A 113 -0.35 -3.36 -0.90
CA SER A 113 -0.68 -3.40 -2.33
C SER A 113 0.51 -2.96 -3.18
N ASP A 114 1.39 -3.91 -3.53
CA ASP A 114 2.57 -3.69 -4.38
C ASP A 114 2.21 -2.94 -5.69
N LEU A 115 1.07 -3.29 -6.29
CA LEU A 115 0.54 -2.62 -7.48
C LEU A 115 0.35 -1.10 -7.27
N LEU A 116 -0.24 -0.70 -6.16
CA LEU A 116 -0.56 0.70 -5.89
C LEU A 116 0.70 1.48 -5.50
N ILE A 117 1.56 0.89 -4.67
CA ILE A 117 2.84 1.51 -4.29
C ILE A 117 3.67 1.79 -5.54
N ARG A 118 3.86 0.80 -6.41
CA ARG A 118 4.62 0.98 -7.67
C ARG A 118 3.97 1.96 -8.64
N GLN A 119 2.64 2.06 -8.64
CA GLN A 119 1.94 3.07 -9.42
C GLN A 119 2.12 4.48 -8.86
N ALA A 120 2.16 4.63 -7.53
CA ALA A 120 2.41 5.90 -6.85
C ALA A 120 3.87 6.38 -7.01
N GLN A 121 4.83 5.44 -7.02
CA GLN A 121 6.24 5.70 -7.34
C GLN A 121 6.45 6.06 -8.82
N GLY A 122 5.45 5.85 -9.67
CA GLY A 122 5.54 6.10 -11.11
C GLY A 122 6.24 4.99 -11.91
N GLU A 123 6.68 3.92 -11.26
CA GLU A 123 7.32 2.75 -11.88
C GLU A 123 6.35 2.04 -12.82
N TRP A 124 5.09 1.89 -12.40
CA TRP A 124 4.09 1.12 -13.12
C TRP A 124 2.97 2.00 -13.69
N LYS A 125 2.55 1.69 -14.92
CA LYS A 125 1.41 2.35 -15.58
C LYS A 125 0.19 1.43 -15.56
N THR A 126 -0.96 1.97 -15.18
CA THR A 126 -2.24 1.27 -15.35
C THR A 126 -2.73 1.39 -16.80
N ARG A 127 -3.26 0.28 -17.34
CA ARG A 127 -4.01 0.27 -18.61
C ARG A 127 -5.52 0.40 -18.39
N ASP A 128 -5.97 0.30 -17.14
CA ASP A 128 -7.38 0.43 -16.80
C ASP A 128 -7.75 1.92 -16.72
N LEU A 129 -8.52 2.36 -17.71
CA LEU A 129 -9.02 3.73 -17.82
C LEU A 129 -9.86 4.15 -16.59
N LYS A 130 -10.45 3.19 -15.86
CA LYS A 130 -11.23 3.47 -14.63
C LYS A 130 -10.34 3.89 -13.47
N LEU A 131 -9.05 3.56 -13.51
CA LEU A 131 -8.08 3.92 -12.47
C LEU A 131 -7.39 5.26 -12.72
N PHE A 132 -7.56 5.85 -13.91
CA PHE A 132 -6.97 7.16 -14.21
C PHE A 132 -7.41 8.29 -13.26
N PRO A 133 -8.71 8.42 -12.89
CA PRO A 133 -9.10 9.44 -11.93
C PRO A 133 -8.44 9.25 -10.56
N TYR A 134 -8.29 8.01 -10.11
CA TYR A 134 -7.63 7.69 -8.83
C TYR A 134 -6.15 8.02 -8.86
N LYS A 135 -5.45 7.64 -9.93
CA LYS A 135 -4.04 7.97 -10.10
C LYS A 135 -3.82 9.49 -10.12
N GLN A 136 -4.63 10.22 -10.90
CA GLN A 136 -4.55 11.67 -10.97
C GLN A 136 -4.78 12.30 -9.58
N CYS A 137 -5.77 11.78 -8.85
CA CYS A 137 -6.05 12.20 -7.47
C CYS A 137 -4.83 12.00 -6.57
N VAL A 138 -4.24 10.80 -6.54
CA VAL A 138 -3.04 10.51 -5.75
C VAL A 138 -1.88 11.42 -6.14
N GLU A 139 -1.62 11.64 -7.43
CA GLU A 139 -0.57 12.54 -7.90
C GLU A 139 -0.80 13.99 -7.43
N ASP A 140 -2.04 14.46 -7.48
CA ASP A 140 -2.37 15.83 -7.06
C ASP A 140 -2.32 16.02 -5.54
N HIS A 141 -2.69 15.01 -4.75
CA HIS A 141 -2.52 15.03 -3.30
C HIS A 141 -1.03 14.94 -2.92
N SER A 142 -0.26 14.12 -3.63
CA SER A 142 1.19 13.95 -3.39
C SER A 142 1.97 15.26 -3.54
N LYS A 143 1.55 16.15 -4.44
CA LYS A 143 2.15 17.48 -4.65
C LYS A 143 1.94 18.45 -3.48
N GLN A 144 1.04 18.13 -2.54
CA GLN A 144 0.78 18.99 -1.38
C GLN A 144 1.78 18.77 -0.24
N PHE A 145 2.53 17.67 -0.27
CA PHE A 145 3.59 17.39 0.69
C PHE A 145 4.92 17.98 0.22
N ARG A 146 5.74 18.44 1.16
CA ARG A 146 7.14 18.81 0.87
C ARG A 146 7.93 17.58 0.41
N THR A 147 7.75 16.47 1.11
CA THR A 147 8.30 15.17 0.77
C THR A 147 7.25 14.09 1.00
N VAL A 148 7.13 13.19 0.03
CA VAL A 148 6.32 11.99 0.16
C VAL A 148 7.09 10.81 -0.40
N GLU A 149 7.13 9.72 0.36
CA GLU A 149 7.74 8.46 -0.05
C GLU A 149 6.68 7.37 -0.01
N PHE A 150 6.76 6.41 -0.93
CA PHE A 150 5.87 5.25 -0.98
C PHE A 150 6.72 3.99 -0.80
N ARG A 151 6.36 3.14 0.16
CA ARG A 151 7.06 1.86 0.39
C ARG A 151 6.06 0.72 0.50
N TYR A 152 6.45 -0.39 -0.12
CA TYR A 152 5.73 -1.64 0.02
C TYR A 152 6.08 -2.27 1.37
N ILE A 153 5.06 -2.76 2.07
CA ILE A 153 5.23 -3.56 3.28
C ILE A 153 4.48 -4.89 3.14
N PRO A 154 5.00 -6.02 3.67
CA PRO A 154 4.23 -7.25 3.77
C PRO A 154 2.93 -7.04 4.56
N ARG A 155 1.86 -7.75 4.17
CA ARG A 155 0.52 -7.64 4.81
C ARG A 155 0.52 -7.80 6.34
N PHE A 156 1.41 -8.62 6.91
CA PHE A 156 1.50 -8.80 8.36
C PHE A 156 2.00 -7.54 9.10
N HIS A 157 2.59 -6.59 8.40
CA HIS A 157 2.93 -5.26 8.94
C HIS A 157 1.80 -4.23 8.74
N ASN A 158 0.74 -4.56 8.00
CA ASN A 158 -0.40 -3.68 7.71
C ASN A 158 -1.70 -4.09 8.46
N GLU A 159 -1.58 -4.96 9.48
CA GLU A 159 -2.74 -5.57 10.17
C GLU A 159 -3.72 -4.54 10.76
N LEU A 160 -3.22 -3.38 11.21
CA LEU A 160 -4.07 -2.35 11.78
C LEU A 160 -4.98 -1.69 10.74
N ALA A 161 -4.46 -1.41 9.54
CA ALA A 161 -5.26 -0.84 8.46
C ALA A 161 -6.29 -1.87 7.94
N ASP A 162 -5.87 -3.14 7.80
CA ASP A 162 -6.75 -4.27 7.44
C ASP A 162 -7.88 -4.46 8.45
N ALA A 163 -7.57 -4.40 9.74
CA ALA A 163 -8.57 -4.50 10.81
C ALA A 163 -9.57 -3.34 10.77
N LEU A 164 -9.12 -2.11 10.52
CA LEU A 164 -9.98 -0.94 10.36
C LEU A 164 -10.93 -1.10 9.15
N ALA A 165 -10.38 -1.44 7.99
CA ALA A 165 -11.16 -1.66 6.77
C ALA A 165 -12.19 -2.78 6.96
N THR A 166 -11.76 -3.89 7.55
CA THR A 166 -12.60 -5.04 7.86
C THR A 166 -13.74 -4.65 8.80
N LEU A 167 -13.45 -3.89 9.87
CA LEU A 167 -14.46 -3.38 10.80
C LEU A 167 -15.52 -2.55 10.08
N ALA A 168 -15.13 -1.56 9.27
CA ALA A 168 -16.11 -0.75 8.52
C ALA A 168 -16.93 -1.55 7.52
N SER A 169 -16.37 -2.60 6.92
CA SER A 169 -17.13 -3.46 6.01
C SER A 169 -18.26 -4.22 6.72
N MET A 170 -18.14 -4.44 8.03
CA MET A 170 -19.07 -5.23 8.84
C MET A 170 -20.10 -4.38 9.57
N LEU A 171 -19.78 -3.13 9.88
CA LEU A 171 -20.69 -2.21 10.58
C LEU A 171 -21.78 -1.67 9.62
N PRO A 172 -23.03 -1.52 10.09
CA PRO A 172 -24.16 -1.08 9.25
C PRO A 172 -24.05 0.37 8.78
#